data_AF-A0A536SCA1-F1
#
_entry.id   AF-A0A536SCA1-F1
#
_cell.length_a   1.000
_cell.length_b   1.000
_cell.length_c   1.000
_cell.angle_alpha   90.00
_cell.angle_beta   90.00
_cell.angle_gamma   90.00
#
_symmetry.space_group_name_H-M   'P 1'
#
loop_
_entity.id
_entity.type
_entity.pdbx_description
1 polymer ?
#
loop_
_entity_poly.entity_id
_entity_poly.type
_entity_poly.pdbx_seq_one_letter_code
_entity_poly.pdbx_strand_id
1 'polypeptide(L)'
;FGYTVPNLLIEYAMRNTHVPVGPWRGVNTNQNSVYLECFMDEVARAAGKDPLQFRRELMAKHPKHLAVLNAAAEKADYGKPLPAGVHRGIAQFMGYGSYSAAVAEVSVSGEGRVKVHRMVLAIDCGHAVNPQQIAAQVEGSVVYGLSATFYGECTVENGCMRESNFHNYLLL
;
A
#
# COMPACT_ATOMS: atom_id res chain seq x y z
N PHE A 1 -10.07 2.97 -8.03
CA PHE A 1 -11.07 2.26 -7.20
C PHE A 1 -11.39 0.94 -7.90
N GLY A 2 -10.98 -0.19 -7.33
CA GLY A 2 -10.93 -1.50 -8.01
C GLY A 2 -12.01 -2.49 -7.59
N TYR A 3 -13.09 -2.01 -6.97
CA TYR A 3 -14.13 -2.84 -6.36
C TYR A 3 -15.50 -2.48 -6.93
N THR A 4 -16.35 -3.49 -7.13
CA THR A 4 -17.75 -3.30 -7.49
C THR A 4 -18.55 -2.99 -6.23
N VAL A 5 -18.94 -1.73 -6.06
CA VAL A 5 -19.85 -1.27 -5.01
C VAL A 5 -21.05 -0.61 -5.70
N PRO A 6 -22.28 -1.10 -5.48
CA PRO A 6 -23.45 -0.66 -6.26
C PRO A 6 -23.81 0.81 -6.01
N ASN A 7 -23.53 1.31 -4.80
CA ASN A 7 -23.78 2.70 -4.41
C ASN A 7 -22.46 3.30 -3.93
N LEU A 8 -21.91 4.24 -4.70
CA LEU A 8 -20.61 4.84 -4.43
C LEU A 8 -20.71 6.36 -4.56
N LEU A 9 -20.33 7.07 -3.50
CA LEU A 9 -20.14 8.51 -3.52
C LEU A 9 -18.69 8.79 -3.12
N ILE A 10 -17.99 9.57 -3.94
CA ILE A 10 -16.64 10.04 -3.67
C ILE A 10 -16.66 11.55 -3.82
N GLU A 11 -16.39 12.25 -2.73
CA GLU A 11 -16.30 13.71 -2.70
C GLU A 11 -14.92 14.13 -2.22
N TYR A 12 -14.49 15.30 -2.68
CA TYR A 12 -13.24 15.89 -2.28
C TYR A 12 -13.47 17.37 -2.00
N ALA A 13 -12.95 17.84 -0.87
CA ALA A 13 -12.92 19.25 -0.52
C ALA A 13 -11.47 19.69 -0.37
N MET A 14 -11.03 20.64 -1.20
CA MET A 14 -9.72 21.23 -1.06
C MET A 14 -9.65 22.07 0.22
N ARG A 15 -8.59 21.84 1.01
CA ARG A 15 -8.26 22.62 2.19
C ARG A 15 -6.79 23.01 2.11
N ASN A 16 -6.55 24.31 2.01
CA ASN A 16 -5.21 24.86 2.04
C ASN A 16 -4.83 25.10 3.49
N THR A 17 -3.77 24.44 3.94
CA THR A 17 -3.20 24.68 5.27
C THR A 17 -2.06 25.70 5.17
N HIS A 18 -1.51 26.12 6.30
CA HIS A 18 -0.30 26.96 6.34
C HIS A 18 0.97 26.19 5.92
N VAL A 19 0.93 24.86 5.89
CA VAL A 19 2.04 24.02 5.42
C VAL A 19 1.96 23.90 3.89
N PRO A 20 2.99 24.32 3.14
CA PRO A 20 3.03 24.13 1.70
C PRO A 20 2.97 22.66 1.34
N VAL A 21 2.13 22.31 0.37
CA VAL A 21 2.03 20.95 -0.17
C VAL A 21 2.62 20.90 -1.58
N GLY A 22 3.23 19.78 -1.92
CA GLY A 22 3.85 19.56 -3.23
C GLY A 22 3.66 18.12 -3.72
N PRO A 23 4.11 17.82 -4.95
CA PRO A 23 4.04 16.46 -5.47
C PRO A 23 4.95 15.53 -4.67
N TRP A 24 4.36 14.48 -4.13
CA TRP A 24 5.05 13.33 -3.53
C TRP A 24 4.75 12.11 -4.41
N ARG A 25 5.74 11.24 -4.65
CA ARG A 25 5.65 10.13 -5.64
C ARG A 25 4.37 9.31 -5.44
N GLY A 26 3.41 9.38 -6.37
CA GLY A 26 2.05 8.86 -6.17
C GLY A 26 1.07 9.94 -5.71
N VAL A 27 1.05 11.07 -6.43
CA VAL A 27 0.29 12.29 -6.07
C VAL A 27 -1.20 11.95 -5.91
N ASN A 28 -1.71 12.13 -4.70
CA ASN A 28 -3.10 11.81 -4.31
C ASN A 28 -3.47 10.32 -4.31
N THR A 29 -2.58 9.40 -4.69
CA THR A 29 -2.90 7.97 -4.72
C THR A 29 -2.58 7.27 -3.41
N ASN A 30 -1.45 7.61 -2.79
CA ASN A 30 -0.89 6.79 -1.72
C ASN A 30 -1.71 6.84 -0.43
N GLN A 31 -2.08 8.03 0.02
CA GLN A 31 -2.93 8.19 1.21
C GLN A 31 -4.30 7.52 1.00
N ASN A 32 -4.88 7.65 -0.21
CA ASN A 32 -6.15 7.01 -0.54
C ASN A 32 -6.03 5.49 -0.58
N SER A 33 -4.89 4.95 -1.02
CA SER A 33 -4.62 3.52 -0.98
C SER A 33 -4.59 2.99 0.44
N VAL A 34 -3.95 3.70 1.37
CA VAL A 34 -3.89 3.28 2.78
C VAL A 34 -5.30 3.25 3.36
N TYR A 35 -6.06 4.35 3.25
CA TYR A 35 -7.41 4.41 3.80
C TYR A 35 -8.34 3.35 3.21
N LEU A 36 -8.34 3.21 1.88
CA LEU A 36 -9.20 2.25 1.21
C LEU A 36 -8.83 0.82 1.61
N GLU A 37 -7.57 0.42 1.50
CA GLU A 37 -7.19 -0.98 1.70
C GLU A 37 -7.20 -1.42 3.17
N CYS A 38 -6.93 -0.50 4.11
CA CYS A 38 -7.17 -0.76 5.54
C CYS A 38 -8.66 -0.96 5.81
N PHE A 39 -9.52 -0.07 5.28
CA PHE A 39 -10.96 -0.21 5.42
C PHE A 39 -11.48 -1.52 4.81
N MET A 40 -10.97 -1.91 3.65
CA MET A 40 -11.32 -3.20 3.03
C MET A 40 -10.95 -4.41 3.91
N ASP A 41 -9.83 -4.33 4.65
CA ASP A 41 -9.43 -5.38 5.60
C ASP A 41 -10.37 -5.43 6.83
N GLU A 42 -10.74 -4.26 7.36
CA GLU A 42 -11.71 -4.15 8.45
C GLU A 42 -13.09 -4.69 8.07
N VAL A 43 -13.58 -4.37 6.87
CA VAL A 43 -14.87 -4.87 6.37
C VAL A 43 -14.81 -6.39 6.14
N ALA A 44 -13.70 -6.92 5.58
CA ALA A 44 -13.52 -8.36 5.43
C ALA A 44 -13.59 -9.07 6.79
N ARG A 45 -12.90 -8.54 7.81
CA ARG A 45 -12.93 -9.05 9.18
C ARG A 45 -14.32 -8.98 9.79
N ALA A 46 -15.01 -7.85 9.65
CA ALA A 46 -16.38 -7.68 10.14
C ALA A 46 -17.37 -8.65 9.46
N ALA A 47 -17.14 -8.98 8.19
CA ALA A 47 -17.91 -9.98 7.45
C ALA A 47 -17.50 -11.44 7.75
N GLY A 48 -16.47 -11.66 8.58
CA GLY A 48 -15.93 -13.00 8.87
C GLY A 48 -15.31 -13.69 7.64
N LYS A 49 -14.84 -12.90 6.67
CA LYS A 49 -14.26 -13.39 5.41
C LYS A 49 -12.75 -13.20 5.39
N ASP A 50 -12.07 -14.13 4.72
CA ASP A 50 -10.65 -13.99 4.39
C ASP A 50 -10.44 -12.71 3.53
N PRO A 51 -9.47 -11.84 3.88
CA PRO A 51 -9.25 -10.57 3.17
C PRO A 51 -8.94 -10.69 1.68
N LEU A 52 -8.28 -11.78 1.25
CA LEU A 52 -8.03 -12.03 -0.17
C LEU A 52 -9.31 -12.45 -0.88
N GLN A 53 -10.07 -13.40 -0.33
CA GLN A 53 -11.34 -13.84 -0.93
C GLN A 53 -12.37 -12.72 -0.99
N PHE A 54 -12.46 -11.90 0.07
CA PHE A 54 -13.35 -10.75 0.11
C PHE A 54 -13.08 -9.78 -1.06
N ARG A 55 -11.81 -9.47 -1.30
CA ARG A 55 -11.40 -8.63 -2.44
C ARG A 55 -11.71 -9.29 -3.77
N ARG A 56 -11.45 -10.59 -3.93
CA ARG A 56 -11.75 -11.35 -5.16
C ARG A 56 -13.21 -11.27 -5.56
N GLU A 57 -14.12 -11.46 -4.61
CA GLU A 57 -15.57 -11.36 -4.85
C GLU A 57 -15.96 -9.97 -5.38
N LEU A 58 -15.46 -8.91 -4.73
CA LEU A 58 -15.74 -7.53 -5.13
C LEU A 58 -15.02 -7.12 -6.43
N MET A 59 -13.97 -7.85 -6.82
CA MET A 59 -13.18 -7.62 -8.02
C MET A 59 -13.60 -8.44 -9.23
N ALA A 60 -14.66 -9.25 -9.15
CA ALA A 60 -15.05 -10.15 -10.23
C ALA A 60 -15.26 -9.45 -11.60
N LYS A 61 -15.65 -8.17 -11.59
CA LYS A 61 -15.84 -7.34 -12.80
C LYS A 61 -14.61 -6.47 -13.16
N HIS A 62 -13.50 -6.64 -12.46
CA HIS A 62 -12.29 -5.83 -12.57
C HIS A 62 -11.07 -6.72 -12.86
N PRO A 63 -10.96 -7.31 -14.08
CA PRO A 63 -10.02 -8.38 -14.36
C PRO A 63 -8.54 -8.00 -14.16
N LYS A 64 -8.14 -6.74 -14.44
CA LYS A 64 -6.76 -6.29 -14.22
C LYS A 64 -6.39 -6.18 -12.74
N HIS A 65 -7.29 -5.65 -11.92
CA HIS A 65 -7.12 -5.62 -10.45
C HIS A 65 -7.04 -7.04 -9.89
N LEU A 66 -7.96 -7.91 -10.33
CA LEU A 66 -8.00 -9.30 -9.91
C LEU A 66 -6.73 -10.06 -10.32
N ALA A 67 -6.21 -9.82 -11.53
CA ALA A 67 -5.00 -10.46 -12.02
C ALA A 67 -3.78 -10.13 -11.16
N VAL A 68 -3.52 -8.85 -10.87
CA VAL A 68 -2.38 -8.48 -10.01
C VAL A 68 -2.55 -8.98 -8.58
N LEU A 69 -3.77 -8.92 -8.02
CA LEU A 69 -4.06 -9.45 -6.68
C LEU A 69 -3.77 -10.96 -6.61
N ASN A 70 -4.21 -11.72 -7.60
CA ASN A 70 -3.98 -13.16 -7.68
C ASN A 70 -2.50 -13.49 -7.86
N ALA A 71 -1.80 -12.78 -8.75
CA ALA A 71 -0.37 -12.99 -8.97
C ALA A 71 0.46 -12.73 -7.71
N ALA A 72 0.16 -11.65 -6.96
CA ALA A 72 0.82 -11.36 -5.69
C ALA A 72 0.51 -12.44 -4.64
N ALA A 73 -0.75 -12.84 -4.51
CA ALA A 73 -1.16 -13.88 -3.56
C ALA A 73 -0.53 -15.24 -3.87
N GLU A 74 -0.54 -15.67 -5.12
CA GLU A 74 0.06 -16.94 -5.56
C GLU A 74 1.57 -16.93 -5.30
N LYS A 75 2.28 -15.88 -5.72
CA LYS A 75 3.73 -15.79 -5.57
C LYS A 75 4.17 -15.62 -4.12
N ALA A 76 3.30 -15.10 -3.26
CA ALA A 76 3.51 -14.99 -1.82
C ALA A 76 3.09 -16.24 -1.05
N ASP A 77 2.64 -17.31 -1.72
CA ASP A 77 2.12 -18.51 -1.08
C ASP A 77 1.00 -18.18 -0.07
N TYR A 78 0.10 -17.26 -0.42
CA TYR A 78 -0.97 -16.81 0.47
C TYR A 78 -1.82 -17.99 0.94
N GLY A 79 -2.12 -18.03 2.25
CA GLY A 79 -2.85 -19.14 2.88
C GLY A 79 -1.98 -20.33 3.31
N LYS A 80 -0.72 -20.42 2.87
CA LYS A 80 0.23 -21.39 3.47
C LYS A 80 0.63 -20.95 4.89
N PRO A 81 0.89 -21.90 5.79
CA PRO A 81 1.35 -21.61 7.15
C PRO A 81 2.58 -20.69 7.17
N LEU A 82 2.62 -19.81 8.16
CA LEU A 82 3.73 -18.90 8.41
C LEU A 82 4.55 -19.39 9.61
N PRO A 83 5.83 -18.98 9.71
CA PRO A 83 6.57 -19.12 10.96
C PRO A 83 5.82 -18.46 12.13
N ALA A 84 5.98 -19.01 13.34
CA ALA A 84 5.35 -18.45 14.53
C ALA A 84 5.73 -16.96 14.72
N GLY A 85 4.73 -16.12 15.00
CA GLY A 85 4.91 -14.67 15.17
C GLY A 85 5.07 -13.87 13.87
N VAL A 86 4.99 -14.52 12.70
CA VAL A 86 4.92 -13.85 11.39
C VAL A 86 3.47 -13.80 10.91
N HIS A 87 3.08 -12.62 10.45
CA HIS A 87 1.75 -12.30 9.95
C HIS A 87 1.85 -11.88 8.49
N ARG A 88 0.77 -12.06 7.73
CA ARG A 88 0.72 -11.72 6.31
C ARG A 88 -0.46 -10.80 6.02
N GLY A 89 -0.20 -9.68 5.35
CA GLY A 89 -1.21 -8.74 4.85
C GLY A 89 -1.20 -8.68 3.34
N ILE A 90 -2.32 -8.29 2.73
CA ILE A 90 -2.44 -8.12 1.28
C ILE A 90 -3.21 -6.83 0.96
N ALA A 91 -2.73 -6.08 -0.02
CA ALA A 91 -3.37 -4.86 -0.50
C ALA A 91 -3.21 -4.73 -2.02
N GLN A 92 -4.06 -3.91 -2.63
CA GLN A 92 -3.95 -3.55 -4.04
C GLN A 92 -4.30 -2.09 -4.29
N PHE A 93 -3.81 -1.55 -5.39
CA PHE A 93 -4.22 -0.23 -5.85
C PHE A 93 -3.96 -0.05 -7.34
N MET A 94 -4.73 0.85 -7.96
CA MET A 94 -4.48 1.34 -9.32
C MET A 94 -4.21 2.84 -9.26
N GLY A 95 -3.10 3.24 -9.87
CA GLY A 95 -2.71 4.63 -10.03
C GLY A 95 -2.19 4.87 -11.45
N TYR A 96 -2.67 5.95 -12.08
CA TYR A 96 -2.21 6.41 -13.40
C TYR A 96 -2.21 5.33 -14.49
N GLY A 97 -3.18 4.41 -14.46
CA GLY A 97 -3.31 3.34 -15.46
C GLY A 97 -2.49 2.07 -15.17
N SER A 98 -1.67 2.07 -14.12
CA SER A 98 -0.93 0.89 -13.65
C SER A 98 -1.65 0.25 -12.47
N TYR A 99 -1.72 -1.08 -12.46
CA TYR A 99 -2.36 -1.87 -11.41
C TYR A 99 -1.29 -2.56 -10.60
N SER A 100 -1.45 -2.58 -9.27
CA SER A 100 -0.47 -3.17 -8.36
C SER A 100 -1.15 -3.92 -7.24
N ALA A 101 -0.52 -4.98 -6.78
CA ALA A 101 -0.86 -5.64 -5.53
C ALA A 101 0.41 -6.03 -4.78
N ALA A 102 0.33 -6.03 -3.46
CA ALA A 102 1.44 -6.37 -2.59
C ALA A 102 0.97 -7.29 -1.46
N VAL A 103 1.78 -8.30 -1.18
CA VAL A 103 1.70 -9.11 0.04
C VAL A 103 2.92 -8.80 0.90
N ALA A 104 2.70 -8.48 2.17
CA ALA A 104 3.78 -8.23 3.13
C ALA A 104 3.71 -9.28 4.25
N GLU A 105 4.86 -9.88 4.57
CA GLU A 105 5.06 -10.76 5.71
C GLU A 105 5.85 -10.00 6.78
N VAL A 106 5.24 -9.82 7.96
CA VAL A 106 5.77 -8.97 9.02
C VAL A 106 5.71 -9.65 10.38
N SER A 107 6.59 -9.27 11.30
CA SER A 107 6.45 -9.60 12.72
C SER A 107 6.44 -8.31 13.55
N VAL A 108 5.83 -8.37 14.73
CA VAL A 108 5.83 -7.26 15.70
C VAL A 108 6.54 -7.72 16.96
N SER A 109 7.55 -6.97 17.42
CA SER A 109 8.23 -7.27 18.68
C SER A 109 7.34 -6.96 19.89
N GLY A 110 7.71 -7.43 21.08
CA GLY A 110 7.01 -7.07 22.32
C GLY A 110 7.00 -5.56 22.64
N GLU A 111 7.89 -4.79 22.01
CA GLU A 111 7.96 -3.32 22.10
C GLU A 111 7.15 -2.62 20.99
N GLY A 112 6.42 -3.36 20.17
CA GLY A 112 5.62 -2.82 19.06
C GLY A 112 6.42 -2.53 17.78
N ARG A 113 7.69 -2.93 17.68
CA ARG A 113 8.51 -2.68 16.49
C ARG A 113 8.16 -3.65 15.38
N VAL A 114 7.79 -3.12 14.21
CA VAL A 114 7.49 -3.91 13.02
C VAL A 114 8.77 -4.26 12.28
N LYS A 115 8.92 -5.53 11.89
CA LYS A 115 9.95 -6.02 10.96
C LYS A 115 9.28 -6.58 9.72
N VAL A 116 9.66 -6.09 8.55
CA VAL A 116 9.26 -6.65 7.25
C VAL A 116 10.24 -7.75 6.87
N HIS A 117 9.76 -8.99 6.76
CA HIS A 117 10.60 -10.15 6.39
C HIS A 117 10.60 -10.38 4.89
N ARG A 118 9.45 -10.22 4.24
CA ARG A 118 9.28 -10.43 2.81
C ARG A 118 8.16 -9.55 2.28
N MET A 119 8.37 -8.99 1.10
CA MET A 119 7.31 -8.40 0.30
C MET A 119 7.29 -9.03 -1.08
N VAL A 120 6.10 -9.33 -1.57
CA VAL A 120 5.87 -9.83 -2.93
C VAL A 120 4.93 -8.86 -3.61
N LEU A 121 5.37 -8.32 -4.74
CA LEU A 121 4.61 -7.34 -5.51
C LEU A 121 4.31 -7.89 -6.90
N ALA A 122 3.11 -7.62 -7.38
CA ALA A 122 2.71 -7.84 -8.76
C ALA A 122 2.25 -6.51 -9.37
N ILE A 123 2.65 -6.26 -10.61
CA ILE A 123 2.34 -5.04 -11.33
C ILE A 123 1.90 -5.35 -12.76
N ASP A 124 0.84 -4.68 -13.21
CA ASP A 124 0.47 -4.52 -14.62
C ASP A 124 0.71 -3.04 -14.96
N CYS A 125 1.81 -2.78 -15.68
CA CYS A 125 2.18 -1.45 -16.18
C CYS A 125 1.76 -1.23 -17.64
N GLY A 126 0.89 -2.09 -18.19
CA GLY A 126 0.58 -2.13 -19.61
C GLY A 126 1.75 -2.69 -20.43
N HIS A 127 2.37 -1.86 -21.26
CA HIS A 127 3.46 -2.30 -22.12
C HIS A 127 4.80 -2.29 -21.38
N ALA A 128 5.34 -3.48 -21.11
CA ALA A 128 6.61 -3.65 -20.42
C ALA A 128 7.80 -3.48 -21.39
N VAL A 129 8.32 -2.25 -21.50
CA VAL A 129 9.43 -1.92 -22.42
C VAL A 129 10.77 -2.48 -21.93
N ASN A 130 11.08 -2.30 -20.65
CA ASN A 130 12.35 -2.73 -20.06
C ASN A 130 12.10 -3.36 -18.68
N PRO A 131 12.10 -4.70 -18.60
CA PRO A 131 11.84 -5.42 -17.35
C PRO A 131 12.78 -5.06 -16.19
N GLN A 132 14.05 -4.76 -16.47
CA GLN A 132 15.02 -4.40 -15.43
C GLN A 132 14.72 -3.04 -14.81
N GLN A 133 14.36 -2.06 -15.65
CA GLN A 133 13.96 -0.73 -15.16
C GLN A 133 12.63 -0.80 -14.39
N ILE A 134 11.71 -1.67 -14.83
CA ILE A 134 10.46 -1.91 -14.10
C ILE A 134 10.75 -2.47 -12.71
N ALA A 135 11.61 -3.49 -12.62
CA ALA A 135 12.02 -4.06 -11.34
C ALA A 135 12.65 -3.00 -10.42
N ALA A 136 13.63 -2.24 -10.92
CA ALA A 136 14.27 -1.17 -10.16
C ALA A 136 13.28 -0.09 -9.68
N GLN A 137 12.29 0.28 -10.51
CA GLN A 137 11.26 1.25 -10.13
C GLN A 137 10.33 0.71 -9.03
N VAL A 138 9.97 -0.56 -9.10
CA VAL A 138 9.13 -1.23 -8.09
C VAL A 138 9.89 -1.35 -6.77
N GLU A 139 11.14 -1.82 -6.80
CA GLU A 139 11.99 -1.92 -5.61
C GLU A 139 12.21 -0.55 -4.96
N GLY A 140 12.55 0.47 -5.75
CA GLY A 140 12.66 1.84 -5.26
C GLY A 140 11.34 2.38 -4.69
N SER A 141 10.18 1.99 -5.24
CA SER A 141 8.89 2.40 -4.67
C SER A 141 8.59 1.73 -3.32
N VAL A 142 9.05 0.50 -3.12
CA VAL A 142 8.91 -0.20 -1.84
C VAL A 142 9.70 0.51 -0.77
N VAL A 143 10.98 0.85 -1.02
CA VAL A 143 11.82 1.58 -0.07
C VAL A 143 11.22 2.95 0.27
N TYR A 144 10.74 3.67 -0.75
CA TYR A 144 10.10 4.97 -0.58
C TYR A 144 8.80 4.89 0.25
N GLY A 145 7.96 3.88 -0.01
CA GLY A 145 6.72 3.65 0.71
C GLY A 145 6.95 3.20 2.16
N LEU A 146 7.90 2.29 2.40
CA LEU A 146 8.27 1.87 3.75
C LEU A 146 8.91 3.01 4.55
N SER A 147 9.69 3.88 3.90
CA SER A 147 10.26 5.08 4.54
C SER A 147 9.15 5.97 5.09
N ALA A 148 8.09 6.23 4.31
CA ALA A 148 6.94 7.00 4.76
C ALA A 148 6.00 6.25 5.72
N THR A 149 6.07 4.92 5.77
CA THR A 149 5.27 4.11 6.70
C THR A 149 5.88 4.14 8.11
N PHE A 150 7.20 4.12 8.22
CA PHE A 150 7.90 4.01 9.51
C PHE A 150 8.61 5.29 9.96
N TYR A 151 8.91 6.19 9.02
CA TYR A 151 9.65 7.43 9.24
C TYR A 151 9.04 8.57 8.41
N GLY A 152 9.78 9.66 8.22
CA GLY A 152 9.35 10.79 7.40
C GLY A 152 8.30 11.69 8.03
N GLU A 153 8.13 11.63 9.35
CA GLU A 153 7.30 12.58 10.08
C GLU A 153 7.91 13.99 9.98
N CYS A 154 7.07 14.97 9.65
CA CYS A 154 7.39 16.39 9.68
C CYS A 154 6.55 17.05 10.77
N THR A 155 7.15 17.27 11.94
CA THR A 155 6.49 17.87 13.10
C THR A 155 6.50 19.38 12.96
N VAL A 156 5.32 20.01 13.00
CA VAL A 156 5.19 21.47 13.06
C VAL A 156 5.16 21.91 14.53
N GLU A 157 6.18 22.65 14.94
CA GLU A 157 6.30 23.21 16.29
C GLU A 157 6.52 24.73 16.18
N ASN A 158 5.65 25.52 16.83
CA ASN A 158 5.70 27.00 16.81
C ASN A 158 5.78 27.59 15.39
N GLY A 159 5.13 26.95 14.41
CA GLY A 159 5.09 27.39 13.01
C GLY A 159 6.29 26.97 12.16
N CYS A 160 7.23 26.20 12.71
CA CYS A 160 8.43 25.72 12.02
C CYS A 160 8.46 24.18 11.99
N MET A 161 9.09 23.60 10.96
CA MET A 161 9.39 22.17 10.95
C MET A 161 10.54 21.88 11.91
N ARG A 162 10.36 20.90 12.81
CA ARG A 162 11.40 20.48 13.76
C ARG A 162 12.50 19.68 13.06
N GLU A 163 12.12 18.80 12.15
CA GLU A 163 13.03 18.00 11.34
C GLU A 163 13.66 18.90 10.26
N SER A 164 14.96 19.12 10.37
CA SER A 164 15.70 20.14 9.59
C SER A 164 16.70 19.52 8.61
N ASN A 165 17.12 18.26 8.82
CA ASN A 165 18.06 17.55 7.95
C ASN A 165 18.00 16.03 8.22
N PHE A 166 18.73 15.21 7.46
CA PHE A 166 18.70 13.75 7.54
C PHE A 166 19.19 13.14 8.87
N HIS A 167 19.81 13.93 9.75
CA HIS A 167 20.14 13.47 11.10
C HIS A 167 18.91 13.34 12.00
N ASN A 168 17.82 14.07 11.71
CA ASN A 168 16.56 14.02 12.45
C ASN A 168 15.32 13.74 11.57
N TYR A 169 15.46 13.77 10.24
CA TYR A 169 14.49 13.25 9.27
C TYR A 169 14.94 11.89 8.75
N LEU A 170 14.46 10.81 9.38
CA LEU A 170 14.92 9.45 9.08
C LEU A 170 14.32 8.93 7.77
N LEU A 171 15.14 8.14 7.06
CA LEU A 171 14.82 7.42 5.83
C LEU A 171 15.35 5.97 5.94
N LEU A 172 14.82 5.07 5.11
CA LEU A 172 15.37 3.72 4.94
C LEU A 172 16.54 3.68 3.94
#